data_AF-A0A653C6P7-F1
#
_entry.id   AF-A0A653C6P7-F1
#
_cell.length_a   1.000
_cell.length_b   1.000
_cell.length_c   1.000
_cell.angle_alpha   90.00
_cell.angle_beta   90.00
_cell.angle_gamma   90.00
#
_symmetry.space_group_name_H-M   'P 1'
#
loop_
_entity.id
_entity.type
_entity.pdbx_description
1 polymer ?
#
loop_
_entity_poly.entity_id
_entity_poly.type
_entity_poly.pdbx_seq_one_letter_code
_entity_poly.pdbx_strand_id
1 'polypeptide(L)'
;MRLKGDQRARKCRIKLKHFEKFSDTTEALSATTAAVEGKLPKSLKRVLKKYVDKDPQEQLLVADAKLGFAIKDKFQLQCLSNSSVQELMRCIRSQLENLISGLPKKELVAMSLGLAHSLSRYKLKFSPDKVDTMIVQAVSLLDDLDKELNNYVMRCREWYGWHFPELGKLITDNLAFAKTVKIIGTRDNTATADLSDILPEEVEEKVKEAAEISMGTEIADDDIMNIQNLCDQIIDMTNYRAQLYDYLKARMMAMAPNLSVLVGDLVGARLIAHAGSLINLAKHPASTVQILGAEKALFRALKTKKDTPKYGIIYLRR
;
A
#
# COMPACT_ATOMS: atom_id res chain seq x y z
N MET A 1 -26.87 -43.07 37.24
CA MET A 1 -27.18 -42.47 38.54
C MET A 1 -26.37 -41.18 38.71
N ARG A 2 -27.00 -40.16 39.26
CA ARG A 2 -26.55 -38.77 39.35
C ARG A 2 -25.20 -38.64 40.08
N LEU A 3 -24.21 -38.03 39.42
CA LEU A 3 -23.19 -37.20 40.07
C LEU A 3 -23.47 -35.74 39.71
N LYS A 4 -24.64 -35.27 40.15
CA LYS A 4 -24.84 -33.84 40.46
C LYS A 4 -24.25 -33.64 41.85
N GLY A 5 -22.97 -33.29 41.90
CA GLY A 5 -22.26 -32.91 43.13
C GLY A 5 -21.18 -31.90 42.78
N ASP A 6 -21.23 -30.73 43.41
CA ASP A 6 -20.17 -29.72 43.49
C ASP A 6 -19.84 -28.78 42.32
N GLN A 7 -20.86 -28.16 41.72
CA GLN A 7 -20.66 -26.83 41.08
C GLN A 7 -20.99 -25.63 42.00
N ARG A 8 -21.56 -25.86 43.19
CA ARG A 8 -21.94 -24.77 44.13
C ARG A 8 -20.89 -24.46 45.21
N ALA A 9 -19.79 -25.23 45.30
CA ALA A 9 -18.83 -25.16 46.42
C ALA A 9 -17.45 -24.54 46.08
N ARG A 10 -17.32 -23.74 45.03
CA ARG A 10 -16.11 -22.91 44.79
C ARG A 10 -16.43 -21.42 44.84
N LYS A 11 -17.02 -20.97 45.95
CA LYS A 11 -16.93 -19.57 46.38
C LYS A 11 -15.47 -19.28 46.67
N CYS A 12 -14.75 -18.66 45.73
CA CYS A 12 -13.36 -18.30 45.93
C CYS A 12 -13.25 -17.35 47.13
N ARG A 13 -12.48 -17.78 48.13
CA ARG A 13 -12.06 -16.98 49.29
C ARG A 13 -11.04 -15.89 48.92
N ILE A 14 -10.79 -15.69 47.63
CA ILE A 14 -9.77 -14.78 47.09
C ILE A 14 -10.46 -13.47 46.76
N LYS A 15 -10.15 -12.42 47.54
CA LYS A 15 -10.54 -11.05 47.25
C LYS A 15 -9.41 -10.36 46.50
N LEU A 16 -9.74 -9.59 45.47
CA LEU A 16 -8.77 -8.80 44.73
C LEU A 16 -8.24 -7.67 45.63
N LYS A 17 -6.93 -7.67 45.90
CA LYS A 17 -6.26 -6.65 46.75
C LYS A 17 -6.02 -5.36 45.98
N HIS A 18 -5.59 -5.46 44.72
CA HIS A 18 -5.29 -4.31 43.87
C HIS A 18 -5.50 -4.63 42.39
N PHE A 19 -6.03 -3.68 41.62
CA PHE A 19 -6.20 -3.75 40.18
C PHE A 19 -5.70 -2.46 39.55
N GLU A 20 -4.65 -2.55 38.74
CA GLU A 20 -4.11 -1.41 37.98
C GLU A 20 -4.60 -1.49 36.54
N LYS A 21 -5.32 -0.46 36.10
CA LYS A 21 -5.79 -0.33 34.71
C LYS A 21 -4.66 0.27 33.86
N PHE A 22 -4.47 -0.26 32.66
CA PHE A 22 -3.69 0.42 31.64
C PHE A 22 -4.50 1.61 31.12
N SER A 23 -3.86 2.78 31.00
CA SER A 23 -4.51 3.98 30.47
C SER A 23 -4.60 3.97 28.95
N ASP A 24 -3.59 3.41 28.27
CA ASP A 24 -3.49 3.43 26.81
C ASP A 24 -3.24 2.05 26.18
N THR A 25 -3.78 1.88 24.97
CA THR A 25 -3.59 0.69 24.12
C THR A 25 -2.13 0.53 23.66
N THR A 26 -1.41 1.64 23.49
CA THR A 26 0.02 1.67 23.13
C THR A 26 0.91 1.21 24.27
N GLU A 27 0.61 1.66 25.50
CA GLU A 27 1.29 1.17 26.71
C GLU A 27 1.00 -0.32 26.90
N ALA A 28 -0.25 -0.75 26.73
CA ALA A 28 -0.65 -2.16 26.80
C ALA A 28 0.08 -3.02 25.75
N LEU A 29 0.23 -2.55 24.50
CA LEU A 29 1.01 -3.23 23.48
C LEU A 29 2.49 -3.34 23.87
N SER A 30 3.10 -2.24 24.33
CA SER A 30 4.51 -2.23 24.74
C SER A 30 4.78 -3.14 25.93
N ALA A 31 3.83 -3.22 26.87
CA ALA A 31 3.90 -4.11 28.01
C ALA A 31 3.73 -5.57 27.60
N THR A 32 2.84 -5.83 26.64
CA THR A 32 2.59 -7.18 26.11
C THR A 32 3.78 -7.68 25.29
N THR A 33 4.39 -6.84 24.44
CA THR A 33 5.60 -7.22 23.69
C THR A 33 6.77 -7.48 24.64
N ALA A 34 6.95 -6.63 25.66
CA ALA A 34 7.96 -6.86 26.69
C ALA A 34 7.72 -8.16 27.45
N ALA A 35 6.47 -8.46 27.83
CA ALA A 35 6.11 -9.71 28.50
C ALA A 35 6.38 -10.95 27.62
N VAL A 36 6.04 -10.89 26.33
CA VAL A 36 6.34 -11.97 25.37
C VAL A 36 7.85 -12.19 25.20
N GLU A 37 8.65 -11.11 25.24
CA GLU A 37 10.11 -11.18 25.21
C GLU A 37 10.74 -11.53 26.57
N GLY A 38 9.93 -11.72 27.62
CA GLY A 38 10.41 -11.98 28.99
C GLY A 38 11.07 -10.78 29.67
N LYS A 39 10.90 -9.57 29.13
CA LYS A 39 11.42 -8.31 29.68
C LYS A 39 10.39 -7.66 30.60
N LEU A 40 10.88 -7.01 31.66
CA LEU A 40 10.06 -6.29 32.64
C LEU A 40 9.56 -4.93 32.11
N PRO A 41 8.24 -4.73 31.91
CA PRO A 41 7.71 -3.46 31.46
C PRO A 41 7.74 -2.39 32.57
N LYS A 42 7.78 -1.11 32.18
CA LYS A 42 7.90 0.03 33.11
C LYS A 42 6.68 0.14 34.04
N SER A 43 5.48 -0.16 33.55
CA SER A 43 4.25 -0.27 34.33
C SER A 43 4.41 -1.30 35.44
N LEU A 44 4.77 -2.53 35.10
CA LEU A 44 4.96 -3.61 36.07
C LEU A 44 6.05 -3.31 37.11
N LYS A 45 7.13 -2.60 36.73
CA LYS A 45 8.11 -2.10 37.71
C LYS A 45 7.54 -1.10 38.71
N ARG A 46 6.63 -0.20 38.28
CA ARG A 46 5.96 0.77 39.16
C ARG A 46 5.02 0.06 40.14
N VAL A 47 4.27 -0.93 39.65
CA VAL A 47 3.35 -1.73 40.48
C VAL A 47 4.12 -2.52 41.54
N LEU A 48 5.16 -3.24 41.13
CA LEU A 48 5.97 -4.05 42.04
C LEU A 48 6.64 -3.20 43.13
N LYS A 49 7.12 -2.00 42.80
CA LYS A 49 7.72 -1.08 43.79
C LYS A 49 6.72 -0.51 44.80
N LYS A 50 5.43 -0.42 44.45
CA LYS A 50 4.39 0.16 45.31
C LYS A 50 3.71 -0.85 46.22
N TYR A 51 3.63 -2.11 45.81
CA TYR A 51 2.76 -3.11 46.45
C TYR A 51 3.49 -4.33 47.00
N VAL A 52 4.79 -4.48 46.72
CA VAL A 52 5.61 -5.53 47.34
C VAL A 52 6.42 -4.88 48.46
N ASP A 53 6.02 -5.12 49.69
CA ASP A 53 6.86 -4.83 50.84
C ASP A 53 8.07 -5.77 50.83
N LYS A 54 9.21 -5.31 51.34
CA LYS A 54 10.47 -6.07 51.37
C LYS A 54 10.46 -7.17 52.43
N ASP A 55 9.34 -7.85 52.62
CA ASP A 55 9.26 -8.96 53.56
C ASP A 55 9.74 -10.26 52.88
N PRO A 56 10.78 -10.93 53.44
CA PRO A 56 11.39 -12.12 52.85
C PRO A 56 10.48 -13.37 52.83
N GLN A 57 9.25 -13.26 53.36
CA GLN A 57 8.27 -14.34 53.38
C GLN A 57 7.22 -14.25 52.25
N GLU A 58 7.14 -13.15 51.51
CA GLU A 58 6.19 -13.03 50.40
C GLU A 58 6.71 -13.69 49.13
N GLN A 59 6.11 -14.84 48.77
CA GLN A 59 6.41 -15.55 47.52
C GLN A 59 5.55 -14.98 46.38
N LEU A 60 6.20 -14.49 45.32
CA LEU A 60 5.50 -14.00 44.14
C LEU A 60 5.16 -15.17 43.20
N LEU A 61 3.86 -15.37 42.95
CA LEU A 61 3.38 -16.40 42.03
C LEU A 61 3.27 -15.81 40.62
N VAL A 62 4.11 -16.30 39.70
CA VAL A 62 4.16 -15.83 38.31
C VAL A 62 3.84 -16.99 37.36
N ALA A 63 2.97 -16.74 36.37
CA ALA A 63 2.54 -17.77 35.42
C ALA A 63 3.67 -18.19 34.45
N ASP A 64 4.47 -17.22 33.99
CA ASP A 64 5.59 -17.45 33.07
C ASP A 64 6.91 -17.54 33.81
N ALA A 65 7.61 -18.68 33.68
CA ALA A 65 8.90 -18.91 34.31
C ALA A 65 9.97 -17.90 33.85
N LYS A 66 9.97 -17.50 32.57
CA LYS A 66 10.91 -16.51 32.00
C LYS A 66 10.73 -15.12 32.62
N LEU A 67 9.46 -14.71 32.78
CA LEU A 67 9.14 -13.42 33.41
C LEU A 67 9.44 -13.47 34.91
N GLY A 68 9.18 -14.60 35.57
CA GLY A 68 9.54 -14.86 36.96
C GLY A 68 11.06 -14.77 37.19
N PHE A 69 11.87 -15.33 36.29
CA PHE A 69 13.33 -15.19 36.34
C PHE A 69 13.77 -13.73 36.21
N ALA A 70 13.22 -12.98 35.24
CA ALA A 70 13.54 -11.57 35.07
C ALA A 70 13.16 -10.71 36.28
N ILE A 71 12.10 -11.07 37.02
CA ILE A 71 11.69 -10.41 38.27
C ILE A 71 12.64 -10.79 39.42
N LYS A 72 12.99 -12.08 39.53
CA LYS A 72 13.97 -12.57 40.51
C LYS A 72 15.31 -11.85 40.37
N ASP A 73 15.80 -11.69 39.15
CA ASP A 73 17.07 -11.00 38.88
C ASP A 73 17.06 -9.51 39.28
N LYS A 74 15.92 -8.82 39.13
CA LYS A 74 15.84 -7.37 39.39
C LYS A 74 15.39 -6.98 40.78
N PHE A 75 14.58 -7.80 41.44
CA PHE A 75 13.99 -7.48 42.74
C PHE A 75 14.42 -8.45 43.86
N GLN A 76 15.24 -9.46 43.56
CA GLN A 76 15.74 -10.45 44.54
C GLN A 76 14.60 -11.17 45.31
N LEU A 77 13.41 -11.28 44.72
CA LEU A 77 12.24 -11.96 45.31
C LEU A 77 12.20 -13.45 44.89
N GLN A 78 11.72 -14.31 45.79
CA GLN A 78 11.45 -15.71 45.46
C GLN A 78 10.17 -15.81 44.60
N CYS A 79 10.35 -15.98 43.29
CA CYS A 79 9.25 -16.23 42.35
C CYS A 79 9.03 -17.75 42.19
N LEU A 80 7.80 -18.23 42.39
CA LEU A 80 7.42 -19.63 42.17
C LEU A 80 6.51 -19.75 40.96
N SER A 81 6.88 -20.64 40.03
CA SER A 81 6.10 -21.00 38.85
C SER A 81 5.91 -22.52 38.82
N ASN A 82 4.97 -23.03 39.62
CA ASN A 82 4.65 -24.46 39.71
C ASN A 82 3.32 -24.80 39.00
N SER A 83 3.05 -26.09 38.78
CA SER A 83 1.78 -26.58 38.20
C SER A 83 0.55 -26.06 38.97
N SER A 84 0.62 -26.05 40.30
CA SER A 84 -0.43 -25.50 41.17
C SER A 84 -0.69 -24.00 40.95
N VAL A 85 0.33 -23.24 40.54
CA VAL A 85 0.20 -21.81 40.19
C VAL A 85 -0.57 -21.65 38.89
N GLN A 86 -0.37 -22.55 37.93
CA GLN A 86 -1.13 -22.54 36.68
C GLN A 86 -2.60 -22.89 36.89
N GLU A 87 -2.90 -23.85 37.77
CA GLU A 87 -4.28 -24.15 38.16
C GLU A 87 -4.95 -22.97 38.87
N LEU A 88 -4.23 -22.28 39.76
CA LEU A 88 -4.69 -21.06 40.42
C LEU A 88 -4.99 -19.97 39.39
N MET A 89 -4.08 -19.71 38.46
CA MET A 89 -4.27 -18.73 37.38
C MET A 89 -5.46 -19.07 36.47
N ARG A 90 -5.69 -20.35 36.19
CA ARG A 90 -6.88 -20.82 35.46
C ARG A 90 -8.17 -20.51 36.23
N CYS A 91 -8.19 -20.74 37.55
CA CYS A 91 -9.34 -20.41 38.40
C CYS A 91 -9.62 -18.91 38.43
N ILE A 92 -8.57 -18.08 38.51
CA ILE A 92 -8.67 -16.61 38.46
C ILE A 92 -9.25 -16.17 37.12
N ARG A 93 -8.77 -16.70 35.98
CA ARG A 93 -9.31 -16.38 34.64
C ARG A 93 -10.77 -16.76 34.49
N SER A 94 -11.19 -17.93 35.02
CA SER A 94 -12.59 -18.36 34.94
C SER A 94 -13.55 -17.50 35.78
N GLN A 95 -13.04 -16.85 36.82
CA GLN A 95 -13.83 -15.99 37.72
C GLN A 95 -13.50 -14.51 37.58
N LEU A 96 -12.79 -14.12 36.52
CA LEU A 96 -12.35 -12.75 36.27
C LEU A 96 -13.54 -11.78 36.21
N GLU A 97 -14.69 -12.25 35.72
CA GLU A 97 -15.94 -11.51 35.66
C GLU A 97 -16.48 -11.11 37.05
N ASN A 98 -16.24 -11.93 38.07
CA ASN A 98 -16.66 -11.64 39.44
C ASN A 98 -15.61 -10.84 40.23
N LEU A 99 -14.35 -10.88 39.81
CA LEU A 99 -13.23 -10.20 40.47
C LEU A 99 -13.09 -8.74 40.05
N ILE A 100 -13.46 -8.41 38.80
CA ILE A 100 -13.41 -7.06 38.25
C ILE A 100 -14.84 -6.50 38.25
N SER A 101 -15.26 -5.91 39.36
CA SER A 101 -16.52 -5.16 39.42
C SER A 101 -16.39 -3.88 38.60
N GLY A 102 -17.25 -3.70 37.59
CA GLY A 102 -17.39 -2.44 36.85
C GLY A 102 -16.82 -2.39 35.42
N LEU A 103 -16.49 -3.53 34.79
CA LEU A 103 -16.22 -3.58 33.35
C LEU A 103 -17.19 -4.55 32.64
N PRO A 104 -18.01 -4.06 31.69
CA PRO A 104 -18.91 -4.92 30.94
C PRO A 104 -18.14 -5.87 30.01
N LYS A 105 -18.62 -7.12 29.86
CA LYS A 105 -17.94 -8.16 29.04
C LYS A 105 -17.63 -7.71 27.62
N LYS A 106 -18.50 -6.91 27.00
CA LYS A 106 -18.33 -6.42 25.63
C LYS A 106 -17.08 -5.55 25.47
N GLU A 107 -16.78 -4.71 26.46
CA GLU A 107 -15.61 -3.84 26.42
C GLU A 107 -14.30 -4.63 26.61
N LEU A 108 -14.29 -5.66 27.48
CA LEU A 108 -13.13 -6.54 27.64
C LEU A 108 -12.81 -7.30 26.35
N VAL A 109 -13.82 -7.81 25.65
CA VAL A 109 -13.63 -8.49 24.36
C VAL A 109 -13.09 -7.51 23.32
N ALA A 110 -13.66 -6.30 23.22
CA ALA A 110 -13.20 -5.28 22.29
C ALA A 110 -11.75 -4.84 22.57
N MET A 111 -11.38 -4.64 23.84
CA MET A 111 -10.01 -4.33 24.24
C MET A 111 -9.04 -5.46 23.90
N SER A 112 -9.41 -6.71 24.19
CA SER A 112 -8.57 -7.88 23.88
C SER A 112 -8.38 -8.07 22.38
N LEU A 113 -9.41 -7.80 21.58
CA LEU A 113 -9.36 -7.85 20.13
C LEU A 113 -8.43 -6.75 19.57
N GLY A 114 -8.54 -5.52 20.08
CA GLY A 114 -7.68 -4.40 19.69
C GLY A 114 -6.21 -4.67 20.00
N LEU A 115 -5.92 -5.22 21.18
CA LEU A 115 -4.56 -5.65 21.56
C LEU A 115 -4.07 -6.80 20.68
N ALA A 116 -4.91 -7.79 20.37
CA ALA A 116 -4.56 -8.92 19.51
C ALA A 116 -4.21 -8.46 18.09
N HIS A 117 -5.01 -7.56 17.50
CA HIS A 117 -4.74 -7.00 16.17
C HIS A 117 -3.43 -6.21 16.15
N SER A 118 -3.20 -5.36 17.15
CA SER A 118 -2.01 -4.53 17.22
C SER A 118 -0.75 -5.37 17.48
N LEU A 119 -0.81 -6.39 18.35
CA LEU A 119 0.28 -7.35 18.55
C LEU A 119 0.57 -8.18 17.28
N SER A 120 -0.48 -8.61 16.57
CA SER A 120 -0.36 -9.32 15.30
C SER A 120 0.34 -8.44 14.25
N ARG A 121 -0.06 -7.17 14.12
CA ARG A 121 0.63 -6.19 13.25
C ARG A 121 2.08 -5.96 13.65
N TYR A 122 2.37 -5.90 14.95
CA TYR A 122 3.75 -5.73 15.44
C TYR A 122 4.64 -6.95 15.13
N LYS A 123 4.09 -8.17 15.20
CA LYS A 123 4.83 -9.38 14.80
C LYS A 123 4.95 -9.51 13.29
N LEU A 124 3.87 -9.21 12.57
CA LEU A 124 3.79 -9.25 11.11
C LEU A 124 4.25 -7.93 10.47
N LYS A 125 5.17 -7.18 11.12
CA LYS A 125 5.64 -5.81 10.78
C LYS A 125 5.82 -5.50 9.30
N PHE A 126 6.00 -6.53 8.48
CA PHE A 126 6.03 -6.43 7.04
C PHE A 126 5.19 -7.56 6.42
N SER A 127 4.00 -7.24 5.93
CA SER A 127 3.28 -8.14 5.01
C SER A 127 3.62 -7.70 3.58
N PRO A 128 4.51 -8.41 2.86
CA PRO A 128 4.89 -8.06 1.49
C PRO A 128 3.67 -7.98 0.56
N ASP A 129 2.65 -8.80 0.79
CA ASP A 129 1.40 -8.85 0.01
C ASP A 129 0.71 -7.47 -0.15
N LYS A 130 0.75 -6.64 0.89
CA LYS A 130 0.12 -5.31 0.85
C LYS A 130 0.91 -4.32 0.00
N VAL A 131 2.23 -4.48 -0.07
CA VAL A 131 3.09 -3.60 -0.85
C VAL A 131 3.01 -3.97 -2.33
N ASP A 132 2.95 -5.28 -2.64
CA ASP A 132 2.75 -5.78 -4.00
C ASP A 132 1.45 -5.26 -4.62
N THR A 133 0.37 -5.23 -3.84
CA THR A 133 -0.94 -4.73 -4.31
C THR A 133 -0.85 -3.28 -4.78
N MET A 134 -0.02 -2.45 -4.14
CA MET A 134 0.17 -1.05 -4.57
C MET A 134 0.87 -0.96 -5.93
N ILE A 135 1.82 -1.86 -6.22
CA ILE A 135 2.51 -1.90 -7.52
C ILE A 135 1.52 -2.27 -8.61
N VAL A 136 0.66 -3.28 -8.37
CA VAL A 136 -0.39 -3.68 -9.32
C VAL A 136 -1.31 -2.50 -9.64
N GLN A 137 -1.76 -1.77 -8.62
CA GLN A 137 -2.61 -0.59 -8.84
C GLN A 137 -1.88 0.55 -9.57
N ALA A 138 -0.60 0.81 -9.24
CA ALA A 138 0.18 1.86 -9.90
C ALA A 138 0.41 1.58 -11.39
N VAL A 139 0.66 0.33 -11.77
CA VAL A 139 0.82 -0.06 -13.19
C VAL A 139 -0.48 0.06 -13.95
N SER A 140 -1.59 -0.43 -13.38
CA SER A 140 -2.90 -0.30 -14.01
C SER A 140 -3.26 1.17 -14.22
N LEU A 141 -3.01 2.02 -13.21
CA LEU A 141 -3.22 3.46 -13.34
C LEU A 141 -2.34 4.07 -14.43
N LEU A 142 -1.07 3.68 -14.55
CA LEU A 142 -0.20 4.15 -15.62
C LEU A 142 -0.74 3.77 -17.01
N ASP A 143 -1.21 2.53 -17.18
CA ASP A 143 -1.77 2.04 -18.44
C ASP A 143 -3.12 2.72 -18.77
N ASP A 144 -3.91 3.09 -17.77
CA ASP A 144 -5.17 3.83 -17.96
C ASP A 144 -4.91 5.31 -18.27
N LEU A 145 -3.96 5.95 -17.58
CA LEU A 145 -3.49 7.30 -17.89
C LEU A 145 -3.01 7.42 -19.34
N ASP A 146 -2.25 6.43 -19.85
CA ASP A 146 -1.76 6.45 -21.24
C ASP A 146 -2.93 6.40 -22.25
N LYS A 147 -3.99 5.64 -21.98
CA LYS A 147 -5.18 5.60 -22.84
C LYS A 147 -5.98 6.89 -22.77
N GLU A 148 -6.21 7.41 -21.57
CA GLU A 148 -6.96 8.65 -21.35
C GLU A 148 -6.23 9.85 -21.95
N LEU A 149 -4.92 9.95 -21.74
CA LEU A 149 -4.07 10.99 -22.33
C LEU A 149 -4.19 10.96 -23.86
N ASN A 150 -4.12 9.78 -24.49
CA ASN A 150 -4.29 9.69 -25.94
C ASN A 150 -5.70 10.13 -26.39
N ASN A 151 -6.76 9.74 -25.67
CA ASN A 151 -8.11 10.18 -25.98
C ASN A 151 -8.28 11.71 -25.83
N TYR A 152 -7.73 12.30 -24.77
CA TYR A 152 -7.76 13.75 -24.55
C TYR A 152 -6.99 14.50 -25.64
N VAL A 153 -5.82 14.00 -26.04
CA VAL A 153 -5.04 14.62 -27.13
C VAL A 153 -5.76 14.54 -28.46
N MET A 154 -6.33 13.39 -28.81
CA MET A 154 -7.11 13.26 -30.05
C MET A 154 -8.32 14.19 -30.03
N ARG A 155 -8.99 14.32 -28.88
CA ARG A 155 -10.10 15.26 -28.71
C ARG A 155 -9.66 16.71 -28.85
N CYS A 156 -8.52 17.08 -28.27
CA CYS A 156 -7.95 18.42 -28.37
C CYS A 156 -7.54 18.76 -29.81
N ARG A 157 -6.99 17.79 -30.55
CA ARG A 157 -6.64 17.94 -31.98
C ARG A 157 -7.87 18.16 -32.85
N GLU A 158 -8.92 17.38 -32.64
CA GLU A 158 -10.18 17.56 -33.37
C GLU A 158 -10.83 18.91 -33.06
N TRP A 159 -10.81 19.33 -31.78
CA TRP A 159 -11.44 20.57 -31.35
C TRP A 159 -10.68 21.80 -31.89
N TYR A 160 -9.35 21.83 -31.73
CA TYR A 160 -8.54 22.91 -32.27
C TYR A 160 -8.41 22.85 -33.80
N GLY A 161 -8.61 21.67 -34.40
CA GLY A 161 -8.59 21.47 -35.85
C GLY A 161 -9.66 22.27 -36.61
N TRP A 162 -10.74 22.71 -35.96
CA TRP A 162 -11.69 23.66 -36.54
C TRP A 162 -11.05 25.04 -36.77
N HIS A 163 -10.20 25.48 -35.82
CA HIS A 163 -9.48 26.74 -35.93
C HIS A 163 -8.23 26.63 -36.79
N PHE A 164 -7.43 25.59 -36.60
CA PHE A 164 -6.16 25.43 -37.30
C PHE A 164 -5.90 23.96 -37.66
N PRO A 165 -6.44 23.48 -38.79
CA PRO A 165 -6.37 22.07 -39.18
C PRO A 165 -4.96 21.63 -39.61
N GLU A 166 -4.11 22.56 -40.04
CA GLU A 166 -2.76 22.27 -40.55
C GLU A 166 -1.78 21.95 -39.42
N LEU A 167 -1.98 22.55 -38.23
CA LEU A 167 -1.15 22.29 -37.05
C LEU A 167 -1.14 20.81 -36.64
N GLY A 168 -2.30 20.16 -36.72
CA GLY A 168 -2.43 18.74 -36.39
C GLY A 168 -1.70 17.81 -37.35
N LYS A 169 -1.43 18.26 -38.59
CA LYS A 169 -0.65 17.50 -39.59
C LYS A 169 0.85 17.75 -39.45
N LEU A 170 1.24 18.98 -39.09
CA LEU A 170 2.64 19.37 -38.91
C LEU A 170 3.25 18.80 -37.63
N ILE A 171 2.49 18.81 -36.52
CA ILE A 171 2.98 18.37 -35.21
C ILE A 171 2.42 16.98 -34.88
N THR A 172 3.27 15.96 -35.04
CA THR A 172 2.95 14.58 -34.68
C THR A 172 3.06 14.31 -33.18
N ASP A 173 3.93 15.03 -32.46
CA ASP A 173 4.07 14.89 -31.02
C ASP A 173 2.89 15.52 -30.26
N ASN A 174 2.34 14.73 -29.34
CA ASN A 174 1.14 15.06 -28.59
C ASN A 174 1.38 16.17 -27.56
N LEU A 175 2.54 16.13 -26.90
CA LEU A 175 2.89 17.09 -25.85
C LEU A 175 3.33 18.42 -26.44
N ALA A 176 4.14 18.39 -27.51
CA ALA A 176 4.47 19.59 -28.26
C ALA A 176 3.20 20.28 -28.81
N PHE A 177 2.23 19.52 -29.31
CA PHE A 177 0.96 20.06 -29.80
C PHE A 177 0.20 20.82 -28.70
N ALA A 178 0.00 20.22 -27.53
CA ALA A 178 -0.72 20.87 -26.43
C ALA A 178 -0.02 22.15 -25.93
N LYS A 179 1.32 22.15 -25.84
CA LYS A 179 2.10 23.34 -25.47
C LYS A 179 2.01 24.44 -26.52
N THR A 180 2.04 24.07 -27.80
CA THR A 180 1.96 25.00 -28.92
C THR A 180 0.59 25.69 -28.98
N VAL A 181 -0.49 24.92 -28.83
CA VAL A 181 -1.86 25.46 -28.79
C VAL A 181 -2.04 26.42 -27.60
N LYS A 182 -1.43 26.10 -26.45
CA LYS A 182 -1.45 26.97 -25.27
C LYS A 182 -0.82 28.35 -25.54
N ILE A 183 0.35 28.39 -26.18
CA ILE A 183 1.08 29.64 -26.44
C ILE A 183 0.44 30.45 -27.57
N ILE A 184 0.04 29.78 -28.66
CA ILE A 184 -0.54 30.44 -29.82
C ILE A 184 -1.90 31.03 -29.49
N GLY A 185 -2.84 30.22 -28.95
CA GLY A 185 -4.23 30.63 -28.77
C GLY A 185 -4.91 30.92 -30.12
N THR A 186 -4.86 32.17 -30.58
CA THR A 186 -5.40 32.66 -31.85
C THR A 186 -4.35 32.72 -32.96
N ARG A 187 -4.81 32.64 -34.22
CA ARG A 187 -3.95 32.80 -35.41
C ARG A 187 -3.20 34.12 -35.46
N ASP A 188 -3.80 35.23 -35.04
CA ASP A 188 -3.12 36.54 -35.09
C ASP A 188 -1.90 36.60 -34.17
N ASN A 189 -1.93 35.82 -33.08
CA ASN A 189 -0.86 35.76 -32.10
C ASN A 189 0.25 34.77 -32.51
N THR A 190 0.09 34.02 -33.61
CA THR A 190 1.15 33.14 -34.17
C THR A 190 2.36 33.92 -34.68
N ALA A 191 2.14 35.14 -35.17
CA ALA A 191 3.21 35.99 -35.70
C ALA A 191 4.12 36.56 -34.59
N THR A 192 3.59 36.69 -33.38
CA THR A 192 4.27 37.29 -32.21
C THR A 192 4.73 36.28 -31.17
N ALA A 193 4.30 35.02 -31.27
CA ALA A 193 4.65 33.97 -30.33
C ALA A 193 5.99 33.31 -30.67
N ASP A 194 6.92 33.29 -29.70
CA ASP A 194 8.15 32.53 -29.78
C ASP A 194 7.88 31.05 -29.43
N LEU A 195 8.13 30.15 -30.39
CA LEU A 195 7.87 28.70 -30.25
C LEU A 195 9.16 27.87 -30.12
N SER A 196 10.30 28.54 -30.02
CA SER A 196 11.65 27.96 -30.10
C SER A 196 11.98 26.99 -28.95
N ASP A 197 11.27 27.10 -27.81
CA ASP A 197 11.44 26.22 -26.66
C ASP A 197 10.71 24.86 -26.81
N ILE A 198 9.77 24.75 -27.75
CA ILE A 198 8.87 23.59 -27.88
C ILE A 198 9.10 22.85 -29.19
N LEU A 199 9.40 23.58 -30.27
CA LEU A 199 9.52 23.05 -31.62
C LEU A 199 10.88 23.41 -32.23
N PRO A 200 11.46 22.54 -33.08
CA PRO A 200 12.59 22.91 -33.92
C PRO A 200 12.22 24.05 -34.87
N GLU A 201 13.20 24.91 -35.18
CA GLU A 201 13.02 26.09 -36.05
C GLU A 201 12.39 25.73 -37.42
N GLU A 202 12.76 24.59 -38.03
CA GLU A 202 12.17 24.12 -39.29
C GLU A 202 10.67 23.84 -39.23
N VAL A 203 10.14 23.46 -38.06
CA VAL A 203 8.71 23.21 -37.86
C VAL A 203 8.00 24.51 -37.49
N GLU A 204 8.67 25.39 -36.74
CA GLU A 204 8.15 26.71 -36.40
C GLU A 204 7.87 27.56 -37.65
N GLU A 205 8.81 27.63 -38.59
CA GLU A 205 8.63 28.37 -39.85
C GLU A 205 7.43 27.83 -40.64
N LYS A 206 7.31 26.51 -40.77
CA LYS A 206 6.17 25.86 -41.45
C LYS A 206 4.83 26.12 -40.76
N VAL A 207 4.83 26.23 -39.43
CA VAL A 207 3.62 26.57 -38.66
C VAL A 207 3.22 28.03 -38.90
N LYS A 208 4.18 28.96 -39.01
CA LYS A 208 3.93 30.37 -39.35
C LYS A 208 3.42 30.54 -40.78
N GLU A 209 4.05 29.87 -41.75
CA GLU A 209 3.57 29.84 -43.15
C GLU A 209 2.15 29.25 -43.25
N ALA A 210 1.89 28.15 -42.53
CA ALA A 210 0.57 27.53 -42.46
C ALA A 210 -0.47 28.43 -41.79
N ALA A 211 -0.08 29.27 -40.83
CA ALA A 211 -1.00 30.19 -40.16
C ALA A 211 -1.52 31.28 -41.13
N GLU A 212 -0.68 31.77 -42.04
CA GLU A 212 -1.06 32.77 -43.06
C GLU A 212 -1.99 32.21 -44.14
N ILE A 213 -1.82 30.94 -44.52
CA ILE A 213 -2.58 30.28 -45.60
C ILE A 213 -3.77 29.46 -45.06
N SER A 214 -3.93 29.39 -43.73
CA SER A 214 -4.87 28.51 -43.04
C SER A 214 -6.33 28.68 -43.49
N MET A 215 -6.98 27.56 -43.79
CA MET A 215 -8.40 27.48 -44.14
C MET A 215 -9.35 27.35 -42.92
N GLY A 216 -8.86 27.47 -41.69
CA GLY A 216 -9.69 27.28 -40.50
C GLY A 216 -10.70 28.41 -40.25
N THR A 217 -11.67 28.19 -39.36
CA THR A 217 -12.65 29.22 -38.96
C THR A 217 -12.19 30.01 -37.73
N GLU A 218 -12.53 31.29 -37.65
CA GLU A 218 -12.36 32.07 -36.43
C GLU A 218 -13.24 31.51 -35.30
N ILE A 219 -12.70 31.50 -34.08
CA ILE A 219 -13.35 30.97 -32.88
C ILE A 219 -13.44 32.11 -31.86
N ALA A 220 -14.48 32.11 -31.03
CA ALA A 220 -14.63 33.07 -29.94
C ALA A 220 -13.56 32.87 -28.84
N ASP A 221 -13.18 33.95 -28.17
CA ASP A 221 -12.17 33.93 -27.10
C ASP A 221 -12.55 32.99 -25.94
N ASP A 222 -13.84 32.89 -25.62
CA ASP A 222 -14.36 31.98 -24.58
C ASP A 222 -14.09 30.50 -24.90
N ASP A 223 -14.23 30.12 -26.17
CA ASP A 223 -13.97 28.75 -26.62
C ASP A 223 -12.46 28.46 -26.65
N ILE A 224 -11.65 29.44 -27.04
CA ILE A 224 -10.18 29.33 -27.00
C ILE A 224 -9.68 29.15 -25.57
N MET A 225 -10.24 29.88 -24.61
CA MET A 225 -9.90 29.73 -23.19
C MET A 225 -10.20 28.31 -22.69
N ASN A 226 -11.32 27.72 -23.13
CA ASN A 226 -11.65 26.33 -22.79
C ASN A 226 -10.68 25.32 -23.42
N ILE A 227 -10.23 25.56 -24.65
CA ILE A 227 -9.22 24.72 -25.32
C ILE A 227 -7.87 24.84 -24.61
N GLN A 228 -7.46 26.04 -24.19
CA GLN A 228 -6.23 26.25 -23.43
C GLN A 228 -6.28 25.54 -22.07
N ASN A 229 -7.42 25.60 -21.36
CA ASN A 229 -7.63 24.85 -20.12
C ASN A 229 -7.50 23.33 -20.32
N LEU A 230 -8.00 22.80 -21.44
CA LEU A 230 -7.81 21.38 -21.79
C LEU A 230 -6.33 21.06 -22.06
N CYS A 231 -5.60 21.96 -22.73
CA CYS A 231 -4.16 21.79 -22.95
C CYS A 231 -3.38 21.75 -21.62
N ASP A 232 -3.75 22.59 -20.66
CA ASP A 232 -3.16 22.58 -19.32
C ASP A 232 -3.39 21.25 -18.60
N GLN A 233 -4.62 20.73 -18.64
CA GLN A 233 -4.92 19.41 -18.08
C GLN A 233 -4.09 18.30 -18.75
N ILE A 234 -3.89 18.34 -20.07
CA ILE A 234 -3.05 17.34 -20.77
C ILE A 234 -1.59 17.43 -20.31
N ILE A 235 -1.04 18.64 -20.15
CA ILE A 235 0.32 18.87 -19.68
C ILE A 235 0.49 18.35 -18.25
N ASP A 236 -0.45 18.68 -17.36
CA ASP A 236 -0.45 18.23 -15.97
C ASP A 236 -0.56 16.71 -15.86
N MET A 237 -1.44 16.08 -16.64
CA MET A 237 -1.57 14.63 -16.70
C MET A 237 -0.28 13.96 -17.21
N THR A 238 0.41 14.58 -18.16
CA THR A 238 1.70 14.06 -18.65
C THR A 238 2.81 14.18 -17.59
N ASN A 239 2.83 15.28 -16.84
CA ASN A 239 3.75 15.45 -15.72
C ASN A 239 3.47 14.45 -14.59
N TYR A 240 2.20 14.25 -14.25
CA TYR A 240 1.78 13.25 -13.26
C TYR A 240 2.15 11.83 -13.69
N ARG A 241 2.00 11.49 -14.98
CA ARG A 241 2.45 10.22 -15.54
C ARG A 241 3.95 10.00 -15.33
N ALA A 242 4.78 11.02 -15.56
CA ALA A 242 6.22 10.94 -15.31
C ALA A 242 6.54 10.72 -13.81
N GLN A 243 5.87 11.46 -12.92
CA GLN A 243 6.02 11.28 -11.48
C GLN A 243 5.58 9.88 -11.01
N LEU A 244 4.48 9.36 -11.56
CA LEU A 244 3.99 8.02 -11.25
C LEU A 244 4.97 6.94 -11.71
N TYR A 245 5.63 7.15 -12.86
CA TYR A 245 6.68 6.26 -13.35
C TYR A 245 7.89 6.23 -12.41
N ASP A 246 8.36 7.39 -11.94
CA ASP A 246 9.47 7.46 -10.97
C ASP A 246 9.10 6.82 -9.63
N TYR A 247 7.86 7.04 -9.17
CA TYR A 247 7.33 6.36 -8.00
C TYR A 247 7.33 4.83 -8.18
N LEU A 248 6.87 4.34 -9.33
CA LEU A 248 6.86 2.91 -9.65
C LEU A 248 8.28 2.33 -9.65
N LYS A 249 9.25 3.04 -10.24
CA LYS A 249 10.67 2.65 -10.28
C LYS A 249 11.27 2.52 -8.89
N ALA A 250 11.08 3.53 -8.04
CA ALA A 250 11.58 3.49 -6.65
C ALA A 250 10.96 2.33 -5.86
N ARG A 251 9.66 2.08 -6.04
CA ARG A 251 8.94 0.98 -5.38
C ARG A 251 9.38 -0.40 -5.88
N MET A 252 9.58 -0.56 -7.19
CA MET A 252 10.03 -1.82 -7.77
C MET A 252 11.44 -2.17 -7.28
N MET A 253 12.35 -1.19 -7.24
CA MET A 253 13.70 -1.39 -6.76
C MET A 253 13.75 -1.78 -5.27
N ALA A 254 12.83 -1.23 -4.46
CA ALA A 254 12.71 -1.61 -3.04
C ALA A 254 12.13 -3.02 -2.83
N MET A 255 11.32 -3.53 -3.77
CA MET A 255 10.62 -4.81 -3.60
C MET A 255 11.24 -5.98 -4.33
N ALA A 256 11.54 -5.82 -5.61
CA ALA A 256 12.09 -6.87 -6.45
C ALA A 256 13.28 -6.32 -7.26
N PRO A 257 14.41 -5.96 -6.60
CA PRO A 257 15.58 -5.40 -7.29
C PRO A 257 16.15 -6.35 -8.34
N ASN A 258 16.14 -7.66 -8.08
CA ASN A 258 16.63 -8.66 -9.03
C ASN A 258 15.76 -8.73 -10.31
N LEU A 259 14.44 -8.60 -10.17
CA LEU A 259 13.52 -8.61 -11.31
C LEU A 259 13.67 -7.33 -12.13
N SER A 260 13.78 -6.18 -11.44
CA SER A 260 14.05 -4.87 -12.05
C SER A 260 15.34 -4.88 -12.88
N VAL A 261 16.46 -5.37 -12.33
CA VAL A 261 17.73 -5.44 -13.07
C VAL A 261 17.64 -6.42 -14.25
N LEU A 262 16.92 -7.54 -14.08
CA LEU A 262 16.88 -8.58 -15.10
C LEU A 262 15.97 -8.23 -16.27
N VAL A 263 14.79 -7.64 -16.04
CA VAL A 263 13.77 -7.42 -17.10
C VAL A 263 13.45 -5.93 -17.32
N GLY A 264 13.77 -5.07 -16.36
CA GLY A 264 13.38 -3.66 -16.33
C GLY A 264 12.15 -3.41 -15.45
N ASP A 265 12.02 -2.19 -14.91
CA ASP A 265 11.00 -1.84 -13.92
C ASP A 265 9.57 -1.99 -14.46
N LEU A 266 9.29 -1.42 -15.65
CA LEU A 266 7.95 -1.43 -16.24
C LEU A 266 7.47 -2.84 -16.60
N VAL A 267 8.35 -3.64 -17.22
CA VAL A 267 8.03 -5.02 -17.63
C VAL A 267 7.88 -5.91 -16.39
N GLY A 268 8.75 -5.76 -15.39
CA GLY A 268 8.64 -6.46 -14.11
C GLY A 268 7.32 -6.13 -13.40
N ALA A 269 6.93 -4.86 -13.41
CA ALA A 269 5.67 -4.43 -12.81
C ALA A 269 4.44 -5.02 -13.51
N ARG A 270 4.44 -5.07 -14.85
CA ARG A 270 3.37 -5.71 -15.63
C ARG A 270 3.30 -7.22 -15.40
N LEU A 271 4.43 -7.91 -15.22
CA LEU A 271 4.44 -9.34 -14.87
C LEU A 271 3.79 -9.58 -13.50
N ILE A 272 4.09 -8.74 -12.50
CA ILE A 272 3.46 -8.82 -11.17
C ILE A 272 1.97 -8.50 -11.26
N ALA A 273 1.58 -7.49 -12.03
CA ALA A 273 0.18 -7.12 -12.22
C ALA A 273 -0.64 -8.26 -12.85
N HIS A 274 -0.11 -8.92 -13.89
CA HIS A 274 -0.79 -10.05 -14.53
C HIS A 274 -0.88 -11.29 -13.64
N ALA A 275 0.11 -11.52 -12.78
CA ALA A 275 0.09 -12.60 -11.77
C ALA A 275 -0.75 -12.26 -10.51
N GLY A 276 -1.09 -10.98 -10.30
CA GLY A 276 -1.83 -10.44 -9.17
C GLY A 276 -1.04 -10.25 -7.87
N SER A 277 0.09 -10.95 -7.67
CA SER A 277 1.00 -10.80 -6.53
C SER A 277 2.38 -11.35 -6.89
N LEU A 278 3.43 -10.85 -6.23
CA LEU A 278 4.80 -11.33 -6.41
C LEU A 278 4.94 -12.82 -6.03
N ILE A 279 4.22 -13.28 -5.00
CA ILE A 279 4.24 -14.69 -4.57
C ILE A 279 3.64 -15.59 -5.63
N ASN A 280 2.56 -15.15 -6.30
CA ASN A 280 1.95 -15.93 -7.37
C ASN A 280 2.87 -15.99 -8.59
N LEU A 281 3.52 -14.88 -8.93
CA LEU A 281 4.53 -14.86 -10.00
C LEU A 281 5.67 -15.84 -9.71
N ALA A 282 6.15 -15.90 -8.45
CA ALA A 282 7.20 -16.83 -8.05
C ALA A 282 6.80 -18.32 -8.14
N LYS A 283 5.49 -18.63 -8.10
CA LYS A 283 4.99 -20.00 -8.26
C LYS A 283 4.86 -20.42 -9.72
N HIS A 284 4.84 -19.48 -10.67
CA HIS A 284 4.73 -19.81 -12.08
C HIS A 284 6.04 -20.39 -12.62
N PRO A 285 5.98 -21.47 -13.43
CA PRO A 285 7.17 -22.00 -14.07
C PRO A 285 7.67 -21.03 -15.15
N ALA A 286 8.95 -21.13 -15.50
CA ALA A 286 9.59 -20.24 -16.48
C ALA A 286 8.87 -20.23 -17.84
N SER A 287 8.32 -21.37 -18.28
CA SER A 287 7.55 -21.49 -19.52
C SER A 287 6.25 -20.67 -19.49
N THR A 288 5.57 -20.61 -18.35
CA THR A 288 4.38 -19.75 -18.17
C THR A 288 4.76 -18.28 -18.15
N VAL A 289 5.86 -17.92 -17.48
CA VAL A 289 6.36 -16.53 -17.46
C VAL A 289 6.74 -16.06 -18.86
N GLN A 290 7.30 -16.93 -19.71
CA GLN A 290 7.67 -16.61 -21.09
C GLN A 290 6.49 -16.16 -21.96
N ILE A 291 5.35 -16.82 -21.81
CA ILE A 291 4.14 -16.60 -22.63
C ILE A 291 3.08 -15.75 -21.92
N LEU A 292 3.40 -15.20 -20.75
CA LEU A 292 2.49 -14.40 -19.94
C LEU A 292 1.96 -13.19 -20.74
N GLY A 293 0.65 -12.98 -20.75
CA GLY A 293 -0.02 -11.94 -21.55
C GLY A 293 -0.31 -12.31 -23.01
N ALA A 294 0.23 -13.41 -23.55
CA ALA A 294 -0.12 -13.94 -24.87
C ALA A 294 -1.13 -15.11 -24.81
N GLU A 295 -1.80 -15.27 -23.67
CA GLU A 295 -2.68 -16.41 -23.37
C GLU A 295 -3.79 -16.62 -24.41
N LYS A 296 -4.43 -15.54 -24.87
CA LYS A 296 -5.49 -15.63 -25.89
C LYS A 296 -4.96 -16.23 -27.19
N ALA A 297 -3.78 -15.82 -27.62
CA ALA A 297 -3.14 -16.35 -28.83
C ALA A 297 -2.67 -17.81 -28.61
N LEU A 298 -2.12 -18.11 -27.43
CA LEU A 298 -1.70 -19.45 -27.03
C LEU A 298 -2.87 -20.44 -27.05
N PHE A 299 -3.98 -20.11 -26.38
CA PHE A 299 -5.15 -20.99 -26.33
C PHE A 299 -5.80 -21.18 -27.70
N ARG A 300 -5.79 -20.15 -28.55
CA ARG A 300 -6.26 -20.26 -29.94
C ARG A 300 -5.37 -21.19 -30.77
N ALA A 301 -4.05 -21.08 -30.64
CA ALA A 301 -3.09 -21.93 -31.34
C ALA A 301 -3.23 -23.40 -30.91
N LEU A 302 -3.34 -23.66 -29.60
CA LEU A 302 -3.55 -24.99 -29.05
C LEU A 302 -4.85 -25.64 -29.55
N LYS A 303 -5.96 -24.88 -29.58
CA LYS A 303 -7.24 -25.36 -30.12
C LYS A 303 -7.18 -25.70 -31.60
N THR A 304 -6.39 -24.95 -32.38
CA THR A 304 -6.27 -25.11 -33.84
C THR A 304 -5.06 -25.95 -34.27
N LYS A 305 -4.29 -26.51 -33.32
CA LYS A 305 -3.02 -27.22 -33.54
C LYS A 305 -2.03 -26.43 -34.42
N LYS A 306 -2.01 -25.10 -34.26
CA LYS A 306 -1.06 -24.19 -34.91
C LYS A 306 0.10 -23.87 -33.98
N ASP A 307 1.12 -23.22 -34.52
CA ASP A 307 2.30 -22.79 -33.75
C ASP A 307 1.92 -21.84 -32.61
N THR A 308 2.53 -22.09 -31.45
CA THR A 308 2.31 -21.30 -30.24
C THR A 308 3.14 -20.01 -30.26
N PRO A 309 2.65 -18.93 -29.63
CA PRO A 309 3.41 -17.69 -29.51
C PRO A 309 4.67 -17.92 -28.66
N LYS A 310 5.82 -17.42 -29.12
CA LYS A 310 7.12 -17.59 -28.45
C LYS A 310 7.36 -16.60 -27.31
N TYR A 311 6.66 -15.47 -27.32
CA TYR A 311 6.84 -14.38 -26.35
C TYR A 311 5.49 -13.77 -25.97
N GLY A 312 5.39 -13.29 -24.73
CA GLY A 312 4.31 -12.42 -24.25
C GLY A 312 4.83 -11.05 -23.82
N ILE A 313 4.50 -10.64 -22.59
CA ILE A 313 4.87 -9.34 -22.00
C ILE A 313 6.38 -9.11 -22.00
N ILE A 314 7.20 -10.17 -21.97
CA ILE A 314 8.66 -10.08 -21.98
C ILE A 314 9.21 -9.44 -23.28
N TYR A 315 8.46 -9.49 -24.39
CA TYR A 315 8.91 -8.92 -25.67
C TYR A 315 9.03 -7.39 -25.63
N LEU A 316 8.28 -6.71 -24.75
CA LEU A 316 8.29 -5.25 -24.60
C LEU A 316 9.62 -4.66 -24.11
N ARG A 317 10.62 -5.50 -23.81
CA ARG A 317 11.98 -5.05 -23.48
C ARG A 317 12.79 -4.61 -24.70
N ARG A 318 12.28 -4.83 -25.92
CA ARG A 318 12.98 -4.50 -27.17
C ARG A 318 12.59 -3.15 -27.72
#